data_AF-A0A1F6GZF4-F1
#
_entry.id   AF-A0A1F6GZF4-F1
#
_cell.length_a   1.000
_cell.length_b   1.000
_cell.length_c   1.000
_cell.angle_alpha   90.00
_cell.angle_beta   90.00
_cell.angle_gamma   90.00
#
_symmetry.space_group_name_H-M   'P 1'
#
loop_
_entity.id
_entity.type
_entity.pdbx_description
1 polymer ?
#
loop_
_entity_poly.entity_id
_entity_poly.type
_entity_poly.pdbx_seq_one_letter_code
_entity_poly.pdbx_strand_id
1 'polypeptide(L)'
;MPLDLTKLNQDQLVWYAKLLISVVLADEQIAASEVKFIKGILRHVEDQGLQKSLVNMLETRQIPTLEQPKGLDKFQLAEILTQLIEICISDLDFQKKEENLIRKAARVFDFHDMYTRDLILWGQDGLMAKAAQQKLVSKKINDEEFIVPVAKLDTEQKKWYIDVIVAALILEGIEEEREKDLLKKMILSTPSREEQFLLRNHVQMKHRPPLKRPPKMPEELLVMIFMEVIQIFTRQGDIGYHGSQLLKLLADLSRMSTKAYTDVMDWANRLILWKLKRKTLVANVRLNTSLEDQEAESRGLLVIHPQLNSVQVRKVKCFVCNSPAEFNYYQLKQNSQKPSQNIFQIPTYKEANEGFQFVDFNLVKVTVCPTCYFSSTSRNQFHVSEKDKTPVEIANPKFHEQWVEGKQKREDQLGDRKNEVLDIYRSEPTVLLTYDFAVEAGLALAQSSGSILWQWQVILLRLTQAEILLTVKRVDEAHNKLRTAMSEAERLFINSTDQSMGFRTGRFLLVANLYLQDEKNAMQYYDFFVRFKQDKLDFVTNEIKAEFNRYFTETHQIWDRRESYGKAELEGFHLKKFKREGKAEGEEGTPNPG
;
A
#
# COMPACT_ATOMS: atom_id res chain seq x y z
N MET A 1 -14.49 -9.25 14.23
CA MET A 1 -13.67 -9.83 15.31
C MET A 1 -12.59 -8.81 15.68
N PRO A 2 -12.41 -8.45 16.96
CA PRO A 2 -11.26 -7.63 17.36
C PRO A 2 -9.98 -8.40 17.03
N LEU A 3 -8.90 -7.68 16.75
CA LEU A 3 -7.57 -8.30 16.64
C LEU A 3 -7.27 -9.04 17.95
N ASP A 4 -6.88 -10.30 17.82
CA ASP A 4 -6.45 -11.10 18.96
C ASP A 4 -5.02 -10.67 19.37
N LEU A 5 -4.95 -9.80 20.37
CA LEU A 5 -3.68 -9.26 20.87
C LEU A 5 -2.74 -10.34 21.40
N THR A 6 -3.24 -11.52 21.77
CA THR A 6 -2.41 -12.64 22.24
C THR A 6 -1.54 -13.25 21.14
N LYS A 7 -1.86 -12.98 19.87
CA LYS A 7 -1.09 -13.42 18.71
C LYS A 7 0.05 -12.48 18.33
N LEU A 8 0.15 -11.32 18.96
CA LEU A 8 1.22 -10.36 18.71
C LEU A 8 2.33 -10.52 19.76
N ASN A 9 3.58 -10.50 19.31
CA ASN A 9 4.71 -10.39 20.23
C ASN A 9 4.86 -8.94 20.76
N GLN A 10 5.76 -8.73 21.72
CA GLN A 10 5.94 -7.42 22.36
C GLN A 10 6.35 -6.31 21.37
N ASP A 11 7.26 -6.60 20.42
CA ASP A 11 7.66 -5.63 19.39
C ASP A 11 6.49 -5.24 18.48
N GLN A 12 5.67 -6.21 18.10
CA GLN A 12 4.46 -6.01 17.30
C GLN A 12 3.38 -5.24 18.07
N LEU A 13 3.22 -5.47 19.38
CA LEU A 13 2.30 -4.73 20.24
C LEU A 13 2.71 -3.26 20.36
N VAL A 14 4.00 -3.00 20.59
CA VAL A 14 4.55 -1.63 20.67
C VAL A 14 4.39 -0.92 19.33
N TRP A 15 4.67 -1.61 18.23
CA TRP A 15 4.46 -1.08 16.88
C TRP A 15 2.98 -0.76 16.62
N TYR A 16 2.07 -1.67 16.97
CA TYR A 16 0.63 -1.47 16.79
C TYR A 16 0.12 -0.30 17.65
N ALA A 17 0.63 -0.15 18.87
CA ALA A 17 0.32 0.98 19.73
C ALA A 17 0.80 2.31 19.11
N LYS A 18 2.01 2.37 18.54
CA LYS A 18 2.48 3.57 17.81
C LYS A 18 1.57 3.92 16.64
N LEU A 19 1.15 2.92 15.87
CA LEU A 19 0.25 3.13 14.74
C LEU A 19 -1.12 3.67 15.17
N LEU A 20 -1.67 3.16 16.28
CA LEU A 20 -2.91 3.68 16.86
C LEU A 20 -2.77 5.12 17.35
N ILE A 21 -1.65 5.45 17.98
CA ILE A 21 -1.36 6.83 18.38
C ILE A 21 -1.30 7.74 17.15
N SER A 22 -0.68 7.30 16.05
CA SER A 22 -0.68 8.07 14.79
C SER A 22 -2.10 8.33 14.28
N VAL A 23 -3.01 7.36 14.40
CA VAL A 23 -4.42 7.50 14.00
C VAL A 23 -5.17 8.51 14.85
N VAL A 24 -5.12 8.35 16.17
CA VAL A 24 -5.84 9.21 17.12
C VAL A 24 -5.29 10.65 17.15
N LEU A 25 -4.04 10.86 16.71
CA LEU A 25 -3.46 12.20 16.60
C LEU A 25 -3.65 12.83 15.20
N ALA A 26 -4.26 12.13 14.24
CA ALA A 26 -4.30 12.57 12.84
C ALA A 26 -5.22 13.78 12.61
N ASP A 27 -6.32 13.89 13.34
CA ASP A 27 -7.36 14.90 13.21
C ASP A 27 -7.31 16.00 14.31
N GLU A 28 -6.32 15.93 15.20
CA GLU A 28 -6.09 16.85 16.34
C GLU A 28 -7.18 16.84 17.42
N GLN A 29 -8.22 16.00 17.26
CA GLN A 29 -9.31 15.81 18.20
C GLN A 29 -9.21 14.41 18.81
N ILE A 30 -9.05 14.34 20.13
CA ILE A 30 -8.89 13.06 20.81
C ILE A 30 -10.19 12.73 21.53
N ALA A 31 -10.93 11.74 21.05
CA ALA A 31 -12.16 11.29 21.70
C ALA A 31 -11.85 10.43 22.94
N ALA A 32 -12.71 10.52 23.96
CA ALA A 32 -12.53 9.75 25.21
C ALA A 32 -12.58 8.22 24.97
N SER A 33 -13.36 7.79 23.97
CA SER A 33 -13.45 6.41 23.49
C SER A 33 -12.10 5.89 22.97
N GLU A 34 -11.37 6.71 22.22
CA GLU A 34 -10.07 6.37 21.62
C GLU A 34 -8.97 6.26 22.68
N VAL A 35 -8.93 7.21 23.62
CA VAL A 35 -7.98 7.16 24.76
C VAL A 35 -8.20 5.89 25.57
N LYS A 36 -9.46 5.54 25.82
CA LYS A 36 -9.82 4.31 26.55
C LYS A 36 -9.38 3.07 25.77
N PHE A 37 -9.54 3.07 24.45
CA PHE A 37 -9.09 2.00 23.59
C PHE A 37 -7.57 1.83 23.63
N ILE A 38 -6.81 2.91 23.43
CA ILE A 38 -5.33 2.88 23.49
C ILE A 38 -4.85 2.42 24.87
N LYS A 39 -5.43 2.95 25.96
CA LYS A 39 -5.10 2.50 27.33
C LYS A 39 -5.36 0.99 27.53
N GLY A 40 -6.35 0.42 26.86
CA GLY A 40 -6.59 -1.02 26.86
C GLY A 40 -5.41 -1.80 26.27
N ILE A 41 -4.90 -1.35 25.12
CA ILE A 41 -3.77 -1.99 24.42
C ILE A 41 -2.46 -1.80 25.18
N LEU A 42 -2.21 -0.59 25.70
CA LEU A 42 -0.99 -0.29 26.44
C LEU A 42 -0.81 -1.17 27.68
N ARG A 43 -1.89 -1.75 28.25
CA ARG A 43 -1.79 -2.71 29.37
C ARG A 43 -1.15 -4.04 29.00
N HIS A 44 -1.10 -4.37 27.70
CA HIS A 44 -0.48 -5.59 27.19
C HIS A 44 1.01 -5.39 26.84
N VAL A 45 1.51 -4.16 26.89
CA VAL A 45 2.95 -3.87 26.75
C VAL A 45 3.63 -4.13 28.08
N GLU A 46 4.52 -5.12 28.12
CA GLU A 46 5.20 -5.55 29.36
C GLU A 46 6.24 -4.54 29.85
N ASP A 47 6.93 -3.87 28.92
CA ASP A 47 7.96 -2.87 29.25
C ASP A 47 7.32 -1.55 29.69
N GLN A 48 7.44 -1.24 30.98
CA GLN A 48 6.92 -0.01 31.58
C GLN A 48 7.60 1.27 31.06
N GLY A 49 8.86 1.19 30.62
CA GLY A 49 9.57 2.31 30.00
C GLY A 49 8.98 2.65 28.63
N LEU A 50 8.76 1.63 27.79
CA LEU A 50 8.08 1.80 26.50
C LEU A 50 6.64 2.26 26.67
N GLN A 51 5.91 1.70 27.64
CA GLN A 51 4.55 2.14 27.97
C GLN A 51 4.51 3.63 28.33
N LYS A 52 5.41 4.10 29.20
CA LYS A 52 5.53 5.53 29.53
C LYS A 52 5.89 6.39 28.32
N SER A 53 6.77 5.91 27.46
CA SER A 53 7.13 6.60 26.21
C SER A 53 5.91 6.77 25.29
N LEU A 54 5.10 5.73 25.12
CA LEU A 54 3.88 5.77 24.30
C LEU A 54 2.82 6.70 24.88
N VAL A 55 2.64 6.71 26.21
CA VAL A 55 1.75 7.66 26.89
C VAL A 55 2.26 9.09 26.70
N ASN A 56 3.57 9.32 26.85
CA ASN A 56 4.16 10.64 26.63
C ASN A 56 3.95 11.11 25.19
N MET A 57 4.05 10.24 24.17
CA MET A 57 3.77 10.63 22.78
C MET A 57 2.33 11.14 22.59
N LEU A 58 1.35 10.55 23.28
CA LEU A 58 -0.03 11.04 23.27
C LEU A 58 -0.15 12.40 23.95
N GLU A 59 0.49 12.57 25.11
CA GLU A 59 0.46 13.82 25.88
C GLU A 59 1.16 14.97 25.13
N THR A 60 2.29 14.69 24.47
CA THR A 60 3.05 15.68 23.69
C THR A 60 2.58 15.80 22.24
N ARG A 61 1.53 15.09 21.84
CA ARG A 61 1.02 15.02 20.45
C ARG A 61 2.11 14.72 19.42
N GLN A 62 3.08 13.89 19.77
CA GLN A 62 4.15 13.50 18.87
C GLN A 62 3.69 12.35 17.98
N ILE A 63 3.55 12.60 16.68
CA ILE A 63 3.14 11.59 15.71
C ILE A 63 4.31 10.62 15.47
N PRO A 64 4.16 9.32 15.78
CA PRO A 64 5.19 8.32 15.51
C PRO A 64 5.39 8.13 14.00
N THR A 65 6.63 7.82 13.60
CA THR A 65 6.94 7.42 12.22
C THR A 65 6.29 6.07 11.91
N LEU A 66 5.65 5.98 10.73
CA LEU A 66 5.09 4.73 10.23
C LEU A 66 6.22 3.83 9.74
N GLU A 67 6.31 2.64 10.31
CA GLU A 67 7.28 1.61 9.92
C GLU A 67 6.56 0.32 9.55
N GLN A 68 7.19 -0.54 8.73
CA GLN A 68 6.62 -1.85 8.44
C GLN A 68 6.93 -2.81 9.59
N PRO A 69 5.92 -3.50 10.16
CA PRO A 69 6.16 -4.48 11.21
C PRO A 69 6.80 -5.73 10.63
N LYS A 70 7.73 -6.33 11.38
CA LYS A 70 8.35 -7.61 11.02
C LYS A 70 7.48 -8.77 11.51
N GLY A 71 7.40 -9.82 10.70
CA GLY A 71 6.78 -11.10 11.09
C GLY A 71 5.25 -11.09 11.21
N LEU A 72 4.56 -10.13 10.57
CA LEU A 72 3.11 -10.17 10.42
C LEU A 72 2.75 -10.60 9.00
N ASP A 73 1.79 -11.51 8.88
CA ASP A 73 1.25 -11.88 7.58
C ASP A 73 0.25 -10.84 7.05
N LYS A 74 -0.13 -10.97 5.77
CA LYS A 74 -1.02 -10.03 5.09
C LYS A 74 -2.44 -10.00 5.68
N PHE A 75 -2.92 -11.10 6.25
CA PHE A 75 -4.25 -11.19 6.85
C PHE A 75 -4.28 -10.44 8.18
N GLN A 76 -3.24 -10.61 9.01
CA GLN A 76 -3.06 -9.86 10.26
C GLN A 76 -2.97 -8.36 9.98
N LEU A 77 -2.20 -7.94 8.97
CA LEU A 77 -2.10 -6.53 8.56
C LEU A 77 -3.46 -5.95 8.12
N ALA A 78 -4.29 -6.75 7.45
CA ALA A 78 -5.62 -6.33 7.03
C ALA A 78 -6.61 -6.25 8.20
N GLU A 79 -6.52 -7.17 9.16
CA GLU A 79 -7.28 -7.09 10.41
C GLU A 79 -6.93 -5.82 11.19
N ILE A 80 -5.63 -5.50 11.29
CA ILE A 80 -5.13 -4.28 11.91
C ILE A 80 -5.71 -3.05 11.20
N LEU A 81 -5.56 -2.96 9.87
CA LEU A 81 -6.01 -1.79 9.12
C LEU A 81 -7.54 -1.60 9.17
N THR A 82 -8.32 -2.68 9.12
CA THR A 82 -9.78 -2.60 9.28
C THR A 82 -10.17 -2.13 10.68
N GLN A 83 -9.42 -2.52 11.72
CA GLN A 83 -9.65 -2.03 13.08
C GLN A 83 -9.29 -0.56 13.24
N LEU A 84 -8.21 -0.07 12.61
CA LEU A 84 -7.88 1.36 12.60
C LEU A 84 -9.01 2.19 11.99
N ILE A 85 -9.57 1.74 10.86
CA ILE A 85 -10.71 2.41 10.23
C ILE A 85 -11.93 2.42 11.17
N GLU A 86 -12.22 1.33 11.89
CA GLU A 86 -13.33 1.30 12.88
C GLU A 86 -13.17 2.33 14.00
N ILE A 87 -11.91 2.64 14.36
CA ILE A 87 -11.54 3.65 15.36
C ILE A 87 -11.70 5.05 14.78
N CYS A 88 -11.19 5.29 13.56
CA CYS A 88 -11.37 6.57 12.86
C CYS A 88 -12.84 6.97 12.81
N ILE A 89 -13.72 6.04 12.40
CA ILE A 89 -15.16 6.35 12.30
C ILE A 89 -15.90 6.34 13.65
N SER A 90 -15.19 6.33 14.79
CA SER A 90 -15.80 6.16 16.11
C SER A 90 -16.53 7.40 16.63
N ASP A 91 -16.08 8.57 16.20
CA ASP A 91 -16.62 9.89 16.52
C ASP A 91 -17.69 10.38 15.52
N LEU A 92 -18.08 9.53 14.56
CA LEU A 92 -18.99 9.86 13.45
C LEU A 92 -18.42 10.87 12.45
N ASP A 93 -17.11 11.00 12.36
CA ASP A 93 -16.41 11.66 11.26
C ASP A 93 -15.47 10.66 10.58
N PHE A 94 -15.05 10.95 9.36
CA PHE A 94 -13.93 10.23 8.74
C PHE A 94 -13.14 11.23 7.91
N GLN A 95 -12.26 11.95 8.59
CA GLN A 95 -11.63 13.12 8.02
C GLN A 95 -10.64 12.76 6.93
N LYS A 96 -10.37 13.73 6.05
CA LYS A 96 -9.38 13.55 4.98
C LYS A 96 -7.98 13.26 5.53
N LYS A 97 -7.62 13.81 6.70
CA LYS A 97 -6.34 13.54 7.37
C LYS A 97 -6.21 12.08 7.77
N GLU A 98 -7.25 11.49 8.37
CA GLU A 98 -7.31 10.07 8.73
C GLU A 98 -7.31 9.17 7.49
N GLU A 99 -8.11 9.50 6.46
CA GLU A 99 -8.09 8.76 5.19
C GLU A 99 -6.69 8.74 4.59
N ASN A 100 -5.98 9.87 4.61
CA ASN A 100 -4.60 9.96 4.14
C ASN A 100 -3.66 9.10 4.98
N LEU A 101 -3.83 9.05 6.30
CA LEU A 101 -3.03 8.18 7.16
C LEU A 101 -3.31 6.69 6.88
N ILE A 102 -4.57 6.29 6.71
CA ILE A 102 -4.93 4.92 6.31
C ILE A 102 -4.28 4.55 4.97
N ARG A 103 -4.29 5.46 3.99
CA ARG A 103 -3.57 5.26 2.71
C ARG A 103 -2.07 5.12 2.90
N LYS A 104 -1.46 5.90 3.79
CA LYS A 104 -0.03 5.78 4.12
C LYS A 104 0.28 4.43 4.77
N ALA A 105 -0.50 4.01 5.77
CA ALA A 105 -0.35 2.70 6.41
C ALA A 105 -0.51 1.56 5.41
N ALA A 106 -1.52 1.62 4.53
CA ALA A 106 -1.73 0.64 3.46
C ALA A 106 -0.51 0.51 2.52
N ARG A 107 0.15 1.63 2.17
CA ARG A 107 1.39 1.59 1.38
C ARG A 107 2.55 0.94 2.11
N VAL A 108 2.70 1.21 3.41
CA VAL A 108 3.71 0.56 4.25
C VAL A 108 3.48 -0.95 4.32
N PHE A 109 2.21 -1.39 4.31
CA PHE A 109 1.80 -2.80 4.29
C PHE A 109 1.88 -3.43 2.90
N ASP A 110 2.26 -2.67 1.89
CA ASP A 110 2.27 -3.05 0.48
C ASP A 110 0.89 -3.49 -0.07
N PHE A 111 -0.18 -2.90 0.44
CA PHE A 111 -1.52 -3.14 -0.08
C PHE A 111 -1.73 -2.49 -1.44
N HIS A 112 -2.45 -3.20 -2.31
CA HIS A 112 -2.79 -2.70 -3.64
C HIS A 112 -3.71 -1.49 -3.56
N ASP A 113 -3.54 -0.52 -4.47
CA ASP A 113 -4.33 0.73 -4.45
C ASP A 113 -5.84 0.48 -4.55
N MET A 114 -6.26 -0.50 -5.36
CA MET A 114 -7.67 -0.90 -5.43
C MET A 114 -8.18 -1.49 -4.12
N TYR A 115 -7.38 -2.33 -3.45
CA TYR A 115 -7.75 -2.90 -2.16
C TYR A 115 -7.85 -1.82 -1.08
N THR A 116 -6.90 -0.88 -1.08
CA THR A 116 -6.92 0.31 -0.22
C THR A 116 -8.18 1.16 -0.46
N ARG A 117 -8.61 1.31 -1.72
CA ARG A 117 -9.86 1.98 -2.05
C ARG A 117 -11.08 1.24 -1.49
N ASP A 118 -11.12 -0.08 -1.61
CA ASP A 118 -12.21 -0.91 -1.09
C ASP A 118 -12.31 -0.83 0.45
N LEU A 119 -11.17 -0.76 1.15
CA LEU A 119 -11.12 -0.54 2.59
C LEU A 119 -11.67 0.84 3.00
N ILE A 120 -11.32 1.89 2.27
CA ILE A 120 -11.82 3.25 2.55
C ILE A 120 -13.32 3.35 2.29
N LEU A 121 -13.81 2.76 1.19
CA LEU A 121 -15.24 2.67 0.90
C LEU A 121 -15.97 1.90 2.02
N TRP A 122 -15.39 0.82 2.51
CA TRP A 122 -15.94 0.09 3.66
C TRP A 122 -15.96 0.95 4.94
N GLY A 123 -14.97 1.79 5.18
CA GLY A 123 -15.01 2.79 6.26
C GLY A 123 -16.18 3.76 6.11
N GLN A 124 -16.39 4.30 4.90
CA GLN A 124 -17.50 5.20 4.59
C GLN A 124 -18.87 4.52 4.76
N ASP A 125 -19.02 3.26 4.32
CA ASP A 125 -20.23 2.46 4.55
C ASP A 125 -20.51 2.32 6.07
N GLY A 126 -19.47 2.11 6.86
CA GLY A 126 -19.55 2.04 8.32
C GLY A 126 -19.98 3.36 8.96
N LEU A 127 -19.42 4.47 8.49
CA LEU A 127 -19.80 5.81 8.91
C LEU A 127 -21.29 6.07 8.63
N MET A 128 -21.78 5.69 7.43
CA MET A 128 -23.20 5.79 7.10
C MET A 128 -24.09 4.92 8.00
N ALA A 129 -23.65 3.71 8.35
CA ALA A 129 -24.38 2.84 9.27
C ALA A 129 -24.47 3.43 10.69
N LYS A 130 -23.39 4.04 11.18
CA LYS A 130 -23.38 4.74 12.48
C LYS A 130 -24.18 6.05 12.45
N ALA A 131 -24.11 6.82 11.38
CA ALA A 131 -24.96 8.01 11.21
C ALA A 131 -26.46 7.64 11.16
N ALA A 132 -26.81 6.50 10.58
CA ALA A 132 -28.19 5.98 10.64
C ALA A 132 -28.59 5.62 12.09
N GLN A 133 -27.67 5.10 12.89
CA GLN A 133 -27.90 4.88 14.32
C GLN A 133 -28.24 6.17 15.07
N GLN A 134 -27.55 7.28 14.76
CA GLN A 134 -27.81 8.59 15.36
C GLN A 134 -29.20 9.14 15.05
N LYS A 135 -29.79 8.79 13.90
CA LYS A 135 -31.14 9.22 13.54
C LYS A 135 -32.23 8.53 14.34
N LEU A 136 -31.93 7.38 14.93
CA LEU A 136 -32.87 6.54 15.68
C LEU A 136 -32.91 6.88 17.17
N VAL A 137 -31.90 7.58 17.70
CA VAL A 137 -31.80 7.96 19.11
C VAL A 137 -31.63 9.48 19.21
N SER A 138 -32.50 10.16 19.95
CA SER A 138 -32.39 11.62 20.05
C SER A 138 -31.14 12.03 20.85
N LYS A 139 -30.51 13.15 20.44
CA LYS A 139 -29.41 13.77 21.21
C LYS A 139 -29.81 14.18 22.63
N LYS A 140 -31.10 14.22 22.96
CA LYS A 140 -31.58 14.55 24.32
C LYS A 140 -31.33 13.43 25.33
N ILE A 141 -31.30 12.18 24.86
CA ILE A 141 -31.13 11.01 25.73
C ILE A 141 -29.66 10.61 25.83
N ASN A 142 -28.92 10.72 24.72
CA ASN A 142 -27.54 10.28 24.61
C ASN A 142 -26.69 11.24 23.74
N ASP A 143 -25.60 11.74 24.32
CA ASP A 143 -24.59 12.57 23.65
C ASP A 143 -23.62 11.70 22.83
N GLU A 144 -24.16 10.95 21.86
CA GLU A 144 -23.39 10.26 20.81
C GLU A 144 -22.57 9.03 21.26
N GLU A 145 -22.62 8.63 22.54
CA GLU A 145 -21.96 7.40 23.00
C GLU A 145 -22.72 6.11 22.62
N PHE A 146 -23.99 6.22 22.22
CA PHE A 146 -24.90 5.10 21.91
C PHE A 146 -25.03 4.02 23.01
N ILE A 147 -24.59 4.32 24.23
CA ILE A 147 -24.71 3.48 25.42
C ILE A 147 -26.01 3.82 26.17
N VAL A 148 -26.74 2.80 26.62
CA VAL A 148 -27.92 2.99 27.48
C VAL A 148 -27.51 3.75 28.75
N PRO A 149 -28.13 4.91 29.09
CA PRO A 149 -27.73 5.72 30.24
C PRO A 149 -28.25 5.08 31.53
N VAL A 150 -27.59 4.01 31.98
CA VAL A 150 -28.00 3.17 33.13
C VAL A 150 -28.26 3.98 34.40
N ALA A 151 -27.54 5.09 34.60
CA ALA A 151 -27.72 5.98 35.75
C ALA A 151 -29.04 6.77 35.74
N LYS A 152 -29.65 6.95 34.56
CA LYS A 152 -30.96 7.62 34.39
C LYS A 152 -32.14 6.65 34.54
N LEU A 153 -31.88 5.34 34.65
CA LEU A 153 -32.91 4.32 34.82
C LEU A 153 -33.34 4.23 36.28
N ASP A 154 -34.64 4.09 36.51
CA ASP A 154 -35.14 3.68 37.83
C ASP A 154 -34.80 2.21 38.14
N THR A 155 -35.11 1.79 39.37
CA THR A 155 -34.81 0.43 39.84
C THR A 155 -35.43 -0.67 38.98
N GLU A 156 -36.68 -0.51 38.54
CA GLU A 156 -37.38 -1.52 37.74
C GLU A 156 -36.86 -1.54 36.30
N GLN A 157 -36.65 -0.37 35.70
CA GLN A 157 -36.09 -0.20 34.36
C GLN A 157 -34.68 -0.79 34.29
N LYS A 158 -33.85 -0.50 35.29
CA LYS A 158 -32.48 -1.01 35.38
C LYS A 158 -32.45 -2.52 35.50
N LYS A 159 -33.33 -3.09 36.34
CA LYS A 159 -33.47 -4.55 36.47
C LYS A 159 -33.87 -5.20 35.15
N TRP A 160 -34.90 -4.66 34.49
CA TRP A 160 -35.36 -5.19 33.21
C TRP A 160 -34.26 -5.13 32.14
N TYR A 161 -33.54 -4.00 32.03
CA TYR A 161 -32.40 -3.86 31.12
C TYR A 161 -31.30 -4.90 31.41
N ILE A 162 -30.92 -5.09 32.68
CA ILE A 162 -29.93 -6.10 33.08
C ILE A 162 -30.39 -7.51 32.68
N ASP A 163 -31.64 -7.87 32.94
CA ASP A 163 -32.20 -9.19 32.56
C ASP A 163 -32.11 -9.40 31.04
N VAL A 164 -32.40 -8.36 30.25
CA VAL A 164 -32.30 -8.41 28.77
C VAL A 164 -30.87 -8.61 28.30
N ILE A 165 -29.91 -7.84 28.81
CA ILE A 165 -28.49 -7.96 28.41
C ILE A 165 -27.91 -9.31 28.84
N VAL A 166 -28.22 -9.77 30.07
CA VAL A 166 -27.79 -11.09 30.54
C VAL A 166 -28.39 -12.21 29.69
N ALA A 167 -29.67 -12.11 29.31
CA ALA A 167 -30.29 -13.07 28.41
C ALA A 167 -29.62 -13.08 27.03
N ALA A 168 -29.29 -11.92 26.46
CA ALA A 168 -28.58 -11.81 25.19
C ALA A 168 -27.19 -12.47 25.26
N LEU A 169 -26.40 -12.16 26.29
CA LEU A 169 -25.06 -12.72 26.50
C LEU A 169 -25.08 -14.25 26.71
N ILE A 170 -26.05 -14.78 27.46
CA ILE A 170 -26.20 -16.23 27.65
C ILE A 170 -26.57 -16.93 26.33
N LEU A 171 -27.45 -16.32 25.53
CA LEU A 171 -27.89 -16.90 24.26
C LEU A 171 -26.81 -16.86 23.17
N GLU A 172 -26.01 -15.80 23.12
CA GLU A 172 -24.87 -15.72 22.20
C GLU A 172 -23.74 -16.69 22.60
N GLY A 173 -23.59 -16.92 23.91
CA GLY A 173 -22.46 -17.66 24.46
C GLY A 173 -21.34 -16.71 24.86
N ILE A 174 -20.93 -16.79 26.12
CA ILE A 174 -19.90 -15.92 26.69
C ILE A 174 -18.54 -16.58 26.46
N GLU A 175 -17.78 -16.08 25.48
CA GLU A 175 -16.48 -16.63 25.12
C GLU A 175 -15.35 -15.65 25.44
N GLU A 176 -15.57 -14.36 25.19
CA GLU A 176 -14.52 -13.34 25.26
C GLU A 176 -14.43 -12.64 26.64
N GLU A 177 -13.24 -12.14 26.97
CA GLU A 177 -13.00 -11.44 28.24
C GLU A 177 -13.86 -10.16 28.38
N ARG A 178 -14.11 -9.46 27.27
CA ARG A 178 -14.99 -8.29 27.26
C ARG A 178 -16.44 -8.61 27.62
N GLU A 179 -16.95 -9.78 27.21
CA GLU A 179 -18.31 -10.22 27.54
C GLU A 179 -18.41 -10.64 29.00
N LYS A 180 -17.36 -11.28 29.52
CA LYS A 180 -17.25 -11.56 30.96
C LYS A 180 -17.22 -10.27 31.77
N ASP A 181 -16.48 -9.27 31.33
CA ASP A 181 -16.43 -7.94 31.97
C ASP A 181 -17.79 -7.23 31.93
N LEU A 182 -18.46 -7.24 30.77
CA LEU A 182 -19.79 -6.66 30.63
C LEU A 182 -20.79 -7.38 31.54
N LEU A 183 -20.80 -8.71 31.52
CA LEU A 183 -21.65 -9.53 32.38
C LEU A 183 -21.40 -9.21 33.86
N LYS A 184 -20.14 -9.19 34.27
CA LYS A 184 -19.73 -8.86 35.65
C LYS A 184 -20.22 -7.47 36.04
N LYS A 185 -20.07 -6.49 35.14
CA LYS A 185 -20.57 -5.12 35.35
C LYS A 185 -22.10 -5.09 35.49
N MET A 186 -22.84 -5.83 34.67
CA MET A 186 -24.30 -5.90 34.73
C MET A 186 -24.77 -6.51 36.04
N ILE A 187 -24.21 -7.66 36.44
CA ILE A 187 -24.52 -8.32 37.72
C ILE A 187 -24.22 -7.39 38.89
N LEU A 188 -23.05 -6.76 38.93
CA LEU A 188 -22.68 -5.86 40.03
C LEU A 188 -23.52 -4.57 40.07
N SER A 189 -24.12 -4.19 38.95
CA SER A 189 -24.98 -3.01 38.86
C SER A 189 -26.39 -3.25 39.44
N THR A 190 -26.76 -4.50 39.71
CA THR A 190 -28.04 -4.88 40.31
C THR A 190 -28.07 -4.49 41.80
N PRO A 191 -29.11 -3.79 42.28
CA PRO A 191 -29.13 -3.23 43.64
C PRO A 191 -29.28 -4.28 44.76
N SER A 192 -29.91 -5.42 44.49
CA SER A 192 -30.14 -6.48 45.49
C SER A 192 -29.12 -7.61 45.41
N ARG A 193 -28.54 -8.00 46.55
CA ARG A 193 -27.65 -9.18 46.63
C ARG A 193 -28.35 -10.49 46.24
N GLU A 194 -29.63 -10.63 46.53
CA GLU A 194 -30.41 -11.81 46.11
C GLU A 194 -30.54 -11.88 44.60
N GLU A 195 -30.80 -10.75 43.95
CA GLU A 195 -30.89 -10.69 42.48
C GLU A 195 -29.54 -10.94 41.82
N GLN A 196 -28.44 -10.45 42.41
CA GLN A 196 -27.09 -10.79 41.96
C GLN A 196 -26.84 -12.30 42.03
N PHE A 197 -27.28 -12.96 43.10
CA PHE A 197 -27.17 -14.40 43.25
C PHE A 197 -28.01 -15.15 42.19
N LEU A 198 -29.25 -14.72 41.96
CA LEU A 198 -30.12 -15.30 40.93
C LEU A 198 -29.53 -15.16 39.52
N LEU A 199 -29.02 -13.99 39.16
CA LEU A 199 -28.37 -13.76 37.86
C LEU A 199 -27.11 -14.61 37.68
N ARG A 200 -26.29 -14.75 38.72
CA ARG A 200 -25.13 -15.66 38.69
C ARG A 200 -25.56 -17.11 38.48
N ASN A 201 -26.65 -17.53 39.11
CA ASN A 201 -27.19 -18.87 38.93
C ASN A 201 -27.68 -19.10 37.49
N HIS A 202 -28.38 -18.12 36.90
CA HIS A 202 -28.77 -18.15 35.49
C HIS A 202 -27.57 -18.31 34.54
N VAL A 203 -26.51 -17.54 34.75
CA VAL A 203 -25.26 -17.66 33.99
C VAL A 203 -24.62 -19.03 34.17
N GLN A 204 -24.50 -19.51 35.42
CA GLN A 204 -23.86 -20.79 35.73
C GLN A 204 -24.61 -21.97 35.11
N MET A 205 -25.95 -21.93 35.15
CA MET A 205 -26.81 -22.96 34.59
C MET A 205 -27.02 -22.79 33.08
N LYS A 206 -26.46 -21.74 32.45
CA LYS A 206 -26.70 -21.36 31.04
C LYS A 206 -28.19 -21.24 30.70
N HIS A 207 -29.00 -20.80 31.66
CA HIS A 207 -30.43 -20.62 31.50
C HIS A 207 -30.75 -19.13 31.50
N ARG A 208 -31.37 -18.64 30.43
CA ARG A 208 -31.77 -17.23 30.33
C ARG A 208 -32.72 -16.83 31.47
N PRO A 209 -32.59 -15.61 32.03
CA PRO A 209 -33.59 -15.09 32.95
C PRO A 209 -34.95 -14.93 32.23
N PRO A 210 -36.07 -15.12 32.94
CA PRO A 210 -37.40 -14.97 32.36
C PRO A 210 -37.71 -13.50 32.10
N LEU A 211 -37.87 -13.14 30.82
CA LEU A 211 -38.16 -11.78 30.41
C LEU A 211 -39.66 -11.46 30.55
N LYS A 212 -39.96 -10.31 31.17
CA LYS A 212 -41.31 -9.77 31.34
C LYS A 212 -41.51 -8.53 30.47
N ARG A 213 -42.74 -7.99 30.44
CA ARG A 213 -43.00 -6.68 29.81
C ARG A 213 -42.12 -5.61 30.47
N PRO A 214 -41.54 -4.68 29.69
CA PRO A 214 -40.76 -3.59 30.27
C PRO A 214 -41.65 -2.72 31.16
N PRO A 215 -41.08 -2.14 32.23
CA PRO A 215 -41.72 -1.05 32.96
C PRO A 215 -41.93 0.16 32.04
N LYS A 216 -42.70 1.16 32.47
CA LYS A 216 -43.00 2.34 31.66
C LYS A 216 -41.68 3.03 31.26
N MET A 217 -41.36 2.97 29.97
CA MET A 217 -40.08 3.41 29.43
C MET A 217 -40.32 4.21 28.12
N PRO A 218 -39.59 5.30 27.87
CA PRO A 218 -39.64 5.99 26.57
C PRO A 218 -39.26 5.06 25.41
N GLU A 219 -39.94 5.19 24.27
CA GLU A 219 -39.67 4.36 23.08
C GLU A 219 -38.22 4.48 22.60
N GLU A 220 -37.64 5.68 22.65
CA GLU A 220 -36.22 5.91 22.31
C GLU A 220 -35.25 5.08 23.18
N LEU A 221 -35.56 4.90 24.47
CA LEU A 221 -34.72 4.11 25.37
C LEU A 221 -34.87 2.61 25.07
N LEU A 222 -36.06 2.15 24.69
CA LEU A 222 -36.27 0.78 24.20
C LEU A 222 -35.48 0.55 22.91
N VAL A 223 -35.50 1.50 21.97
CA VAL A 223 -34.70 1.44 20.74
C VAL A 223 -33.21 1.28 21.06
N MET A 224 -32.66 2.05 22.00
CA MET A 224 -31.26 1.92 22.43
C MET A 224 -30.94 0.53 23.00
N ILE A 225 -31.83 -0.02 23.83
CA ILE A 225 -31.65 -1.37 24.39
C ILE A 225 -31.67 -2.42 23.28
N PHE A 226 -32.56 -2.30 22.30
CA PHE A 226 -32.60 -3.19 21.14
C PHE A 226 -31.31 -3.10 20.32
N MET A 227 -30.77 -1.89 20.11
CA MET A 227 -29.49 -1.72 19.44
C MET A 227 -28.35 -2.41 20.18
N GLU A 228 -28.29 -2.29 21.51
CA GLU A 228 -27.25 -2.94 22.30
C GLU A 228 -27.37 -4.47 22.21
N VAL A 229 -28.59 -5.01 22.23
CA VAL A 229 -28.84 -6.44 21.97
C VAL A 229 -28.38 -6.84 20.57
N ILE A 230 -28.72 -6.07 19.55
CA ILE A 230 -28.28 -6.31 18.16
C ILE A 230 -26.74 -6.29 18.08
N GLN A 231 -26.07 -5.36 18.74
CA GLN A 231 -24.60 -5.30 18.74
C GLN A 231 -23.95 -6.51 19.41
N ILE A 232 -24.59 -7.11 20.42
CA ILE A 232 -24.13 -8.37 21.04
C ILE A 232 -24.14 -9.50 19.99
N PHE A 233 -25.26 -9.69 19.29
CA PHE A 233 -25.39 -10.78 18.30
C PHE A 233 -24.61 -10.51 17.00
N THR A 234 -24.63 -9.28 16.47
CA THR A 234 -24.03 -8.95 15.16
C THR A 234 -22.51 -8.88 15.13
N ARG A 235 -21.84 -9.21 16.23
CA ARG A 235 -20.38 -9.17 16.35
C ARG A 235 -19.68 -10.08 15.32
N GLN A 236 -20.31 -11.19 14.97
CA GLN A 236 -19.83 -12.12 13.93
C GLN A 236 -20.34 -11.80 12.51
N GLY A 237 -21.11 -10.72 12.33
CA GLY A 237 -21.69 -10.34 11.04
C GLY A 237 -22.95 -11.13 10.67
N ASP A 238 -23.68 -11.65 11.67
CA ASP A 238 -25.03 -12.20 11.58
C ASP A 238 -25.70 -12.06 12.96
N ILE A 239 -27.04 -12.03 13.04
CA ILE A 239 -27.81 -12.07 14.30
C ILE A 239 -28.06 -13.52 14.75
N GLY A 240 -28.05 -14.47 13.81
CA GLY A 240 -28.37 -15.87 14.09
C GLY A 240 -29.82 -16.10 14.53
N TYR A 241 -30.16 -17.37 14.77
CA TYR A 241 -31.52 -17.76 15.15
C TYR A 241 -31.90 -17.26 16.56
N HIS A 242 -31.02 -17.44 17.55
CA HIS A 242 -31.31 -17.05 18.93
C HIS A 242 -31.47 -15.54 19.11
N GLY A 243 -30.62 -14.74 18.46
CA GLY A 243 -30.76 -13.28 18.46
C GLY A 243 -32.08 -12.84 17.82
N SER A 244 -32.46 -13.44 16.69
CA SER A 244 -33.72 -13.14 16.01
C SER A 244 -34.95 -13.48 16.87
N GLN A 245 -34.93 -14.62 17.57
CA GLN A 245 -36.00 -15.01 18.49
C GLN A 245 -36.08 -14.07 19.70
N LEU A 246 -34.94 -13.64 20.25
CA LEU A 246 -34.92 -12.70 21.36
C LEU A 246 -35.45 -11.32 20.93
N LEU A 247 -35.02 -10.79 19.79
CA LEU A 247 -35.50 -9.50 19.27
C LEU A 247 -37.01 -9.51 19.02
N LYS A 248 -37.54 -10.59 18.44
CA LYS A 248 -38.99 -10.77 18.26
C LYS A 248 -39.73 -10.80 19.60
N LEU A 249 -39.23 -11.59 20.56
CA LEU A 249 -39.81 -11.65 21.90
C LEU A 249 -39.81 -10.27 22.59
N LEU A 250 -38.70 -9.51 22.46
CA LEU A 250 -38.61 -8.17 23.02
C LEU A 250 -39.59 -7.21 22.35
N ALA A 251 -39.77 -7.29 21.03
CA ALA A 251 -40.74 -6.47 20.29
C ALA A 251 -42.17 -6.74 20.79
N ASP A 252 -42.53 -8.02 20.92
CA ASP A 252 -43.85 -8.45 21.41
C ASP A 252 -44.09 -8.00 22.86
N LEU A 253 -43.08 -8.09 23.73
CA LEU A 253 -43.17 -7.69 25.13
C LEU A 253 -43.24 -6.17 25.32
N SER A 254 -42.47 -5.42 24.53
CA SER A 254 -42.32 -3.97 24.67
C SER A 254 -43.44 -3.15 24.03
N ARG A 255 -44.21 -3.75 23.12
CA ARG A 255 -45.21 -3.04 22.29
C ARG A 255 -44.59 -1.85 21.54
N MET A 256 -43.33 -1.99 21.13
CA MET A 256 -42.66 -1.02 20.27
C MET A 256 -43.47 -0.81 18.99
N SER A 257 -43.53 0.42 18.50
CA SER A 257 -44.25 0.69 17.25
C SER A 257 -43.63 -0.08 16.08
N THR A 258 -44.47 -0.52 15.13
CA THR A 258 -44.01 -1.21 13.92
C THR A 258 -42.97 -0.37 13.16
N LYS A 259 -43.14 0.95 13.17
CA LYS A 259 -42.18 1.88 12.55
C LYS A 259 -40.82 1.81 13.23
N ALA A 260 -40.76 1.98 14.56
CA ALA A 260 -39.50 1.93 15.30
C ALA A 260 -38.80 0.57 15.16
N TYR A 261 -39.56 -0.53 15.20
CA TYR A 261 -38.99 -1.86 14.97
C TYR A 261 -38.41 -2.02 13.56
N THR A 262 -39.13 -1.61 12.51
CA THR A 262 -38.63 -1.66 11.13
C THR A 262 -37.38 -0.80 10.96
N ASP A 263 -37.39 0.42 11.49
CA ASP A 263 -36.26 1.34 11.42
C ASP A 263 -35.00 0.76 12.12
N VAL A 264 -35.17 0.10 13.27
CA VAL A 264 -34.10 -0.62 13.97
C VAL A 264 -33.60 -1.82 13.16
N MET A 265 -34.48 -2.62 12.57
CA MET A 265 -34.09 -3.78 11.76
C MET A 265 -33.40 -3.37 10.46
N ASP A 266 -33.82 -2.28 9.82
CA ASP A 266 -33.16 -1.71 8.64
C ASP A 266 -31.74 -1.24 8.98
N TRP A 267 -31.56 -0.58 10.12
CA TRP A 267 -30.22 -0.26 10.64
C TRP A 267 -29.40 -1.52 10.92
N ALA A 268 -29.98 -2.53 11.56
CA ALA A 268 -29.31 -3.79 11.87
C ALA A 268 -28.81 -4.48 10.60
N ASN A 269 -29.63 -4.55 9.54
CA ASN A 269 -29.25 -5.13 8.26
C ASN A 269 -28.07 -4.40 7.62
N ARG A 270 -28.03 -3.06 7.69
CA ARG A 270 -26.88 -2.27 7.22
C ARG A 270 -25.61 -2.59 8.01
N LEU A 271 -25.72 -2.67 9.34
CA LEU A 271 -24.61 -3.01 10.23
C LEU A 271 -24.06 -4.41 9.93
N ILE A 272 -24.93 -5.39 9.73
CA ILE A 272 -24.60 -6.78 9.38
C ILE A 272 -23.85 -6.83 8.04
N LEU A 273 -24.39 -6.21 6.99
CA LEU A 273 -23.75 -6.17 5.67
C LEU A 273 -22.36 -5.52 5.73
N TRP A 274 -22.23 -4.43 6.48
CA TRP A 274 -20.95 -3.78 6.70
C TRP A 274 -19.94 -4.69 7.43
N LYS A 275 -20.36 -5.38 8.50
CA LYS A 275 -19.52 -6.33 9.24
C LYS A 275 -19.15 -7.56 8.40
N LEU A 276 -20.06 -8.05 7.55
CA LEU A 276 -19.81 -9.18 6.65
C LEU A 276 -18.77 -8.80 5.58
N LYS A 277 -18.87 -7.59 5.01
CA LYS A 277 -17.90 -7.07 4.04
C LYS A 277 -16.48 -7.01 4.60
N ARG A 278 -16.31 -6.77 5.92
CA ARG A 278 -15.00 -6.87 6.59
C ARG A 278 -14.36 -8.26 6.43
N LYS A 279 -15.12 -9.34 6.65
CA LYS A 279 -14.61 -10.71 6.47
C LYS A 279 -14.14 -10.94 5.04
N THR A 280 -14.92 -10.48 4.06
CA THR A 280 -14.56 -10.56 2.64
C THR A 280 -13.30 -9.77 2.32
N LEU A 281 -13.12 -8.57 2.89
CA LEU A 281 -11.93 -7.74 2.70
C LEU A 281 -10.68 -8.40 3.30
N VAL A 282 -10.77 -8.97 4.50
CA VAL A 282 -9.65 -9.68 5.11
C VAL A 282 -9.34 -10.97 4.33
N ALA A 283 -10.33 -11.70 3.84
CA ALA A 283 -10.08 -12.90 3.04
C ALA A 283 -9.45 -12.61 1.66
N ASN A 284 -9.74 -11.44 1.07
CA ASN A 284 -9.33 -11.08 -0.28
C ASN A 284 -8.25 -9.99 -0.33
N VAL A 285 -7.30 -10.01 0.61
CA VAL A 285 -6.17 -9.07 0.64
C VAL A 285 -5.38 -9.13 -0.66
N ARG A 286 -5.15 -7.96 -1.27
CA ARG A 286 -4.33 -7.82 -2.48
C ARG A 286 -3.10 -6.98 -2.14
N LEU A 287 -1.93 -7.55 -2.38
CA LEU A 287 -0.65 -6.86 -2.28
C LEU A 287 -0.23 -6.34 -3.65
N ASN A 288 0.69 -5.37 -3.70
CA ASN A 288 1.30 -5.00 -4.98
C ASN A 288 2.38 -6.02 -5.40
N THR A 289 3.12 -6.56 -4.42
CA THR A 289 4.14 -7.58 -4.64
C THR A 289 3.58 -8.81 -5.37
N SER A 290 4.33 -9.35 -6.34
CA SER A 290 3.92 -10.50 -7.14
C SER A 290 3.68 -11.76 -6.29
N LEU A 291 2.85 -12.70 -6.76
CA LEU A 291 2.63 -13.97 -6.05
C LEU A 291 3.92 -14.77 -5.86
N GLU A 292 4.81 -14.73 -6.86
CA GLU A 292 6.12 -15.36 -6.81
C GLU A 292 6.99 -14.74 -5.72
N ASP A 293 7.00 -13.41 -5.61
CA ASP A 293 7.77 -12.71 -4.59
C ASP A 293 7.20 -12.93 -3.18
N GLN A 294 5.87 -12.97 -3.02
CA GLN A 294 5.22 -13.34 -1.76
C GLN A 294 5.60 -14.77 -1.33
N GLU A 295 5.59 -15.71 -2.27
CA GLU A 295 6.01 -17.08 -2.01
C GLU A 295 7.50 -17.14 -1.62
N ALA A 296 8.35 -16.40 -2.33
CA ALA A 296 9.77 -16.29 -2.01
C ALA A 296 10.02 -15.67 -0.62
N GLU A 297 9.28 -14.63 -0.24
CA GLU A 297 9.33 -14.04 1.10
C GLU A 297 8.92 -15.05 2.17
N SER A 298 7.82 -15.78 1.96
CA SER A 298 7.34 -16.79 2.92
C SER A 298 8.35 -17.93 3.15
N ARG A 299 9.19 -18.21 2.15
CA ARG A 299 10.25 -19.23 2.19
C ARG A 299 11.60 -18.67 2.63
N GLY A 300 11.69 -17.36 2.93
CA GLY A 300 12.95 -16.68 3.27
C GLY A 300 13.94 -16.55 2.11
N LEU A 301 13.49 -16.75 0.87
CA LEU A 301 14.30 -16.63 -0.36
C LEU A 301 14.39 -15.19 -0.88
N LEU A 302 13.45 -14.34 -0.45
CA LEU A 302 13.45 -12.90 -0.68
C LEU A 302 13.38 -12.23 0.68
N VAL A 303 14.40 -11.43 1.01
CA VAL A 303 14.51 -10.80 2.34
C VAL A 303 14.71 -9.30 2.21
N ILE A 304 14.19 -8.53 3.16
CA ILE A 304 14.45 -7.09 3.23
C ILE A 304 15.94 -6.88 3.56
N HIS A 305 16.61 -5.97 2.85
CA HIS A 305 18.01 -5.66 3.10
C HIS A 305 18.18 -5.13 4.54
N PRO A 306 19.14 -5.65 5.34
CA PRO A 306 19.29 -5.32 6.75
C PRO A 306 19.42 -3.83 7.06
N GLN A 307 20.04 -3.07 6.15
CA GLN A 307 20.32 -1.64 6.31
C GLN A 307 19.46 -0.73 5.43
N LEU A 308 18.69 -1.29 4.49
CA LEU A 308 17.92 -0.54 3.48
C LEU A 308 16.54 -1.18 3.29
N ASN A 309 15.56 -0.76 4.08
CA ASN A 309 14.23 -1.35 4.07
C ASN A 309 13.44 -1.14 2.76
N SER A 310 13.96 -0.32 1.85
CA SER A 310 13.46 -0.11 0.49
C SER A 310 13.91 -1.16 -0.52
N VAL A 311 14.90 -1.98 -0.17
CA VAL A 311 15.50 -2.96 -1.07
C VAL A 311 15.25 -4.35 -0.53
N GLN A 312 14.79 -5.25 -1.40
CA GLN A 312 14.76 -6.68 -1.12
C GLN A 312 15.94 -7.36 -1.83
N VAL A 313 16.46 -8.40 -1.20
CA VAL A 313 17.61 -9.18 -1.65
C VAL A 313 17.16 -10.61 -1.91
N ARG A 314 17.52 -11.13 -3.07
CA ARG A 314 17.36 -12.53 -3.43
C ARG A 314 18.72 -13.11 -3.80
N LYS A 315 18.99 -14.35 -3.38
CA LYS A 315 20.18 -15.07 -3.82
C LYS A 315 19.95 -15.65 -5.22
N VAL A 316 20.92 -15.45 -6.11
CA VAL A 316 20.88 -15.96 -7.48
C VAL A 316 22.22 -16.59 -7.87
N LYS A 317 22.20 -17.46 -8.89
CA LYS A 317 23.38 -18.05 -9.54
C LYS A 317 23.48 -17.61 -10.99
N CYS A 318 24.63 -17.80 -11.62
CA CYS A 318 24.87 -17.34 -12.99
C CYS A 318 24.59 -18.43 -14.03
N PHE A 319 23.71 -18.15 -15.00
CA PHE A 319 23.46 -19.04 -16.16
C PHE A 319 24.68 -19.18 -17.09
N VAL A 320 25.56 -18.18 -17.12
CA VAL A 320 26.69 -18.16 -18.06
C VAL A 320 27.78 -19.11 -17.58
N CYS A 321 28.39 -18.84 -16.43
CA CYS A 321 29.53 -19.64 -15.98
C CYS A 321 29.14 -20.88 -15.16
N ASN A 322 27.85 -21.06 -14.82
CA ASN A 322 27.36 -22.12 -13.95
C ASN A 322 28.13 -22.28 -12.63
N SER A 323 28.74 -21.19 -12.16
CA SER A 323 29.44 -21.16 -10.87
C SER A 323 28.43 -21.49 -9.75
N PRO A 324 28.79 -22.35 -8.78
CA PRO A 324 27.93 -22.66 -7.65
C PRO A 324 27.77 -21.47 -6.69
N ALA A 325 28.61 -20.43 -6.83
CA ALA A 325 28.58 -19.25 -5.98
C ALA A 325 27.27 -18.46 -6.15
N GLU A 326 26.60 -18.22 -5.02
CA GLU A 326 25.41 -17.38 -4.96
C GLU A 326 25.79 -15.91 -4.70
N PHE A 327 25.08 -15.00 -5.36
CA PHE A 327 25.26 -13.57 -5.19
C PHE A 327 23.92 -12.84 -5.09
N ASN A 328 23.97 -11.56 -4.71
CA ASN A 328 22.78 -10.77 -4.43
C ASN A 328 22.18 -10.22 -5.72
N TYR A 329 20.91 -10.51 -5.96
CA TYR A 329 20.05 -9.74 -6.84
C TYR A 329 19.26 -8.75 -5.98
N TYR A 330 19.43 -7.46 -6.27
CA TYR A 330 18.73 -6.39 -5.57
C TYR A 330 17.48 -5.99 -6.35
N GLN A 331 16.36 -5.88 -5.66
CA GLN A 331 15.12 -5.35 -6.22
C GLN A 331 14.54 -4.28 -5.31
N LEU A 332 13.97 -3.25 -5.92
CA LEU A 332 13.31 -2.19 -5.17
C LEU A 332 11.95 -2.69 -4.69
N LYS A 333 11.66 -2.54 -3.40
CA LYS A 333 10.34 -2.81 -2.85
C LYS A 333 9.34 -1.85 -3.49
N GLN A 334 8.20 -2.39 -3.93
CA GLN A 334 7.18 -1.58 -4.59
C GLN A 334 6.69 -0.45 -3.67
N ASN A 335 6.46 0.73 -4.26
CA ASN A 335 6.07 1.93 -3.53
C ASN A 335 7.02 2.39 -2.41
N SER A 336 8.27 1.89 -2.34
CA SER A 336 9.26 2.37 -1.35
C SER A 336 9.89 3.72 -1.73
N GLN A 337 10.00 4.00 -3.03
CA GLN A 337 10.54 5.26 -3.55
C GLN A 337 9.49 6.00 -4.36
N LYS A 338 9.70 7.30 -4.58
CA LYS A 338 8.91 8.11 -5.51
C LYS A 338 9.61 8.13 -6.87
N PRO A 339 9.23 7.26 -7.82
CA PRO A 339 9.85 7.28 -9.13
C PRO A 339 9.46 8.56 -9.87
N SER A 340 10.45 9.19 -10.50
CA SER A 340 10.26 10.22 -11.52
C SER A 340 10.84 9.70 -12.83
N GLN A 341 10.37 10.22 -13.96
CA GLN A 341 10.91 9.88 -15.27
C GLN A 341 11.60 11.11 -15.86
N ASN A 342 12.79 10.91 -16.42
CA ASN A 342 13.42 11.93 -17.23
C ASN A 342 12.73 12.03 -18.62
N ILE A 343 13.14 12.98 -19.46
CA ILE A 343 12.55 13.18 -20.79
C ILE A 343 12.63 11.93 -21.69
N PHE A 344 13.57 11.01 -21.42
CA PHE A 344 13.77 9.75 -22.14
C PHE A 344 13.01 8.56 -21.53
N GLN A 345 12.11 8.80 -20.57
CA GLN A 345 11.37 7.79 -19.81
C GLN A 345 12.24 6.86 -18.96
N ILE A 346 13.48 7.24 -18.67
CA ILE A 346 14.33 6.49 -17.74
C ILE A 346 13.86 6.79 -16.31
N PRO A 347 13.55 5.76 -15.49
CA PRO A 347 13.22 5.94 -14.10
C PRO A 347 14.38 6.53 -13.31
N THR A 348 14.06 7.46 -12.42
CA THR A 348 14.98 8.12 -11.49
C THR A 348 14.36 8.19 -10.11
N TYR A 349 15.20 8.15 -9.09
CA TYR A 349 14.77 8.09 -7.70
C TYR A 349 15.43 9.23 -6.94
N LYS A 350 14.64 10.22 -6.52
CA LYS A 350 15.14 11.40 -5.80
C LYS A 350 14.65 11.48 -4.35
N GLU A 351 13.59 10.74 -4.02
CA GLU A 351 12.97 10.75 -2.70
C GLU A 351 12.38 9.38 -2.36
N ALA A 352 12.48 8.99 -1.09
CA ALA A 352 11.76 7.84 -0.54
C ALA A 352 10.30 8.21 -0.20
N ASN A 353 9.43 7.20 -0.15
CA ASN A 353 8.17 7.34 0.55
C ASN A 353 8.39 7.27 2.06
N GLU A 354 7.45 7.84 2.82
CA GLU A 354 7.50 7.83 4.29
C GLU A 354 7.58 6.38 4.82
N GLY A 355 8.41 6.16 5.84
CA GLY A 355 8.68 4.83 6.39
C GLY A 355 9.77 4.03 5.65
N PHE A 356 10.35 4.57 4.58
CA PHE A 356 11.35 3.91 3.75
C PHE A 356 12.66 4.71 3.68
N GLN A 357 13.78 4.00 3.62
CA GLN A 357 15.10 4.60 3.46
C GLN A 357 15.34 4.96 2.00
N PHE A 358 15.94 6.12 1.75
CA PHE A 358 16.23 6.54 0.37
C PHE A 358 17.33 5.68 -0.25
N VAL A 359 17.14 5.32 -1.52
CA VAL A 359 18.17 4.70 -2.37
C VAL A 359 17.97 5.18 -3.80
N ASP A 360 19.04 5.69 -4.43
CA ASP A 360 19.05 5.81 -5.89
C ASP A 360 19.28 4.42 -6.49
N PHE A 361 18.17 3.76 -6.84
CA PHE A 361 18.23 2.37 -7.29
C PHE A 361 19.03 2.20 -8.58
N ASN A 362 19.21 3.26 -9.39
CA ASN A 362 20.06 3.18 -10.59
C ASN A 362 21.53 2.87 -10.24
N LEU A 363 21.99 3.12 -9.01
CA LEU A 363 23.37 2.81 -8.60
C LEU A 363 23.60 1.31 -8.31
N VAL A 364 22.53 0.54 -8.08
CA VAL A 364 22.61 -0.88 -7.71
C VAL A 364 21.81 -1.81 -8.64
N LYS A 365 21.01 -1.25 -9.55
CA LYS A 365 20.10 -1.96 -10.47
C LYS A 365 20.79 -3.08 -11.27
N VAL A 366 22.06 -2.91 -11.62
CA VAL A 366 22.82 -3.93 -12.36
C VAL A 366 23.33 -4.98 -11.39
N THR A 367 22.90 -6.22 -11.60
CA THR A 367 23.44 -7.40 -10.91
C THR A 367 24.63 -7.94 -11.70
N VAL A 368 25.72 -8.30 -11.01
CA VAL A 368 26.97 -8.76 -11.60
C VAL A 368 27.36 -10.12 -11.02
N CYS A 369 27.64 -11.10 -11.87
CA CYS A 369 28.21 -12.36 -11.43
C CYS A 369 29.67 -12.15 -10.99
N PRO A 370 30.07 -12.54 -9.75
CA PRO A 370 31.43 -12.33 -9.27
C PRO A 370 32.48 -13.23 -9.95
N THR A 371 32.05 -14.26 -10.70
CA THR A 371 32.97 -15.24 -11.31
C THR A 371 33.30 -14.91 -12.77
N CYS A 372 32.32 -14.50 -13.58
CA CYS A 372 32.52 -14.20 -15.01
C CYS A 372 32.13 -12.77 -15.41
N TYR A 373 31.68 -11.96 -14.45
CA TYR A 373 31.26 -10.56 -14.63
C TYR A 373 30.09 -10.37 -15.59
N PHE A 374 29.35 -11.44 -15.90
CA PHE A 374 28.07 -11.32 -16.59
C PHE A 374 27.14 -10.39 -15.82
N SER A 375 26.63 -9.37 -16.49
CA SER A 375 25.95 -8.25 -15.87
C SER A 375 24.60 -7.99 -16.52
N SER A 376 23.56 -7.84 -15.70
CA SER A 376 22.20 -7.58 -16.18
C SER A 376 21.34 -6.89 -15.15
N THR A 377 20.34 -6.14 -15.62
CA THR A 377 19.27 -5.55 -14.81
C THR A 377 18.04 -6.45 -14.69
N SER A 378 18.03 -7.63 -15.35
CA SER A 378 16.87 -8.52 -15.40
C SER A 378 17.09 -9.77 -14.58
N ARG A 379 16.20 -10.01 -13.61
CA ARG A 379 16.18 -11.21 -12.76
C ARG A 379 16.18 -12.50 -13.58
N ASN A 380 15.42 -12.55 -14.67
CA ASN A 380 15.22 -13.75 -15.48
C ASN A 380 16.47 -14.16 -16.27
N GLN A 381 17.56 -13.40 -16.14
CA GLN A 381 18.87 -13.70 -16.73
C GLN A 381 19.85 -14.26 -15.69
N PHE A 382 19.33 -14.68 -14.54
CA PHE A 382 20.04 -15.41 -13.50
C PHE A 382 19.21 -16.59 -13.00
N HIS A 383 19.88 -17.62 -12.47
CA HIS A 383 19.22 -18.76 -11.83
C HIS A 383 18.70 -18.32 -10.45
N VAL A 384 17.38 -18.32 -10.27
CA VAL A 384 16.72 -18.13 -8.98
C VAL A 384 16.41 -19.48 -8.34
N SER A 385 16.00 -20.45 -9.14
CA SER A 385 15.66 -21.81 -8.72
C SER A 385 16.35 -22.86 -9.58
N GLU A 386 16.49 -24.08 -9.04
CA GLU A 386 17.03 -25.22 -9.80
C GLU A 386 16.14 -25.65 -10.98
N LYS A 387 14.87 -25.20 -10.99
CA LYS A 387 13.92 -25.50 -12.08
C LYS A 387 14.01 -24.50 -13.24
N ASP A 388 14.75 -23.41 -13.06
CA ASP A 388 14.82 -22.35 -14.05
C ASP A 388 15.58 -22.85 -15.29
N LYS A 389 14.96 -22.66 -16.46
CA LYS A 389 15.60 -22.97 -17.74
C LYS A 389 16.47 -21.80 -18.17
N THR A 390 17.68 -22.11 -18.63
CA THR A 390 18.57 -21.11 -19.22
C THR A 390 17.90 -20.43 -20.41
N PRO A 391 17.86 -19.09 -20.47
CA PRO A 391 17.36 -18.35 -21.63
C PRO A 391 18.08 -18.78 -22.91
N VAL A 392 17.33 -18.91 -24.01
CA VAL A 392 17.83 -19.46 -25.28
C VAL A 392 19.05 -18.70 -25.80
N GLU A 393 19.04 -17.37 -25.61
CA GLU A 393 20.13 -16.48 -26.04
C GLU A 393 21.40 -16.70 -25.21
N ILE A 394 21.25 -16.95 -23.91
CA ILE A 394 22.37 -17.21 -22.99
C ILE A 394 22.91 -18.63 -23.20
N ALA A 395 22.05 -19.59 -23.55
CA ALA A 395 22.44 -20.96 -23.85
C ALA A 395 23.22 -21.10 -25.18
N ASN A 396 23.36 -20.03 -25.96
CA ASN A 396 24.09 -20.03 -27.22
C ASN A 396 25.61 -20.23 -26.97
N PRO A 397 26.23 -21.31 -27.50
CA PRO A 397 27.65 -21.59 -27.27
C PRO A 397 28.59 -20.46 -27.74
N LYS A 398 28.26 -19.78 -28.84
CA LYS A 398 29.06 -18.66 -29.36
C LYS A 398 29.14 -17.50 -28.38
N PHE A 399 28.01 -17.20 -27.72
CA PHE A 399 27.98 -16.19 -26.68
C PHE A 399 28.81 -16.62 -25.47
N HIS A 400 28.66 -17.87 -25.03
CA HIS A 400 29.38 -18.39 -23.86
C HIS A 400 30.89 -18.34 -24.05
N GLU A 401 31.40 -18.84 -25.19
CA GLU A 401 32.84 -18.80 -25.53
C GLU A 401 33.36 -17.37 -25.54
N GLN A 402 32.72 -16.47 -26.31
CA GLN A 402 33.10 -15.06 -26.39
C GLN A 402 33.08 -14.37 -25.02
N TRP A 403 32.07 -14.66 -24.20
CA TRP A 403 31.96 -14.05 -22.88
C TRP A 403 33.06 -14.53 -21.96
N VAL A 404 33.33 -15.83 -21.90
CA VAL A 404 34.34 -16.41 -21.00
C VAL A 404 35.75 -15.93 -21.36
N GLU A 405 36.08 -15.80 -22.65
CA GLU A 405 37.38 -15.27 -23.11
C GLU A 405 37.65 -13.84 -22.60
N GLY A 406 36.62 -13.00 -22.52
CA GLY A 406 36.74 -11.63 -22.02
C GLY A 406 36.89 -11.49 -20.51
N LYS A 407 36.87 -12.59 -19.74
CA LYS A 407 36.84 -12.56 -18.27
C LYS A 407 38.01 -11.77 -17.67
N GLN A 408 39.25 -12.07 -18.08
CA GLN A 408 40.45 -11.46 -17.49
C GLN A 408 40.46 -9.95 -17.69
N LYS A 409 40.05 -9.48 -18.88
CA LYS A 409 39.96 -8.05 -19.20
C LYS A 409 39.00 -7.32 -18.26
N ARG A 410 37.82 -7.88 -18.00
CA ARG A 410 36.83 -7.29 -17.07
C ARG A 410 37.32 -7.32 -15.63
N GLU A 411 38.03 -8.39 -15.27
CA GLU A 411 38.68 -8.51 -13.96
C GLU A 411 39.74 -7.43 -13.74
N ASP A 412 40.59 -7.17 -14.74
CA ASP A 412 41.63 -6.15 -14.69
C ASP A 412 41.03 -4.73 -14.64
N GLN A 413 39.90 -4.49 -15.32
CA GLN A 413 39.19 -3.20 -15.26
C GLN A 413 38.63 -2.89 -13.87
N LEU A 414 38.23 -3.90 -13.11
CA LEU A 414 37.78 -3.73 -11.72
C LEU A 414 38.94 -3.53 -10.73
N GLY A 415 40.11 -4.14 -10.99
CA GLY A 415 41.29 -4.02 -10.14
C GLY A 415 40.99 -4.40 -8.68
N ASP A 416 41.25 -3.50 -7.73
CA ASP A 416 41.00 -3.73 -6.31
C ASP A 416 39.50 -3.68 -5.94
N ARG A 417 38.63 -3.22 -6.85
CA ARG A 417 37.19 -3.04 -6.62
C ARG A 417 36.36 -4.28 -6.93
N LYS A 418 36.99 -5.43 -7.20
CA LYS A 418 36.29 -6.68 -7.58
C LYS A 418 35.17 -7.07 -6.60
N ASN A 419 35.37 -6.84 -5.30
CA ASN A 419 34.39 -7.19 -4.28
C ASN A 419 33.26 -6.16 -4.15
N GLU A 420 33.45 -4.90 -4.61
CA GLU A 420 32.42 -3.87 -4.53
C GLU A 420 31.18 -4.23 -5.37
N VAL A 421 31.31 -5.05 -6.42
CA VAL A 421 30.16 -5.44 -7.27
C VAL A 421 29.10 -6.23 -6.49
N LEU A 422 29.46 -6.83 -5.36
CA LEU A 422 28.57 -7.57 -4.47
C LEU A 422 27.90 -6.69 -3.41
N ASP A 423 28.37 -5.45 -3.23
CA ASP A 423 27.85 -4.49 -2.26
C ASP A 423 26.68 -3.69 -2.88
N ILE A 424 25.79 -3.23 -1.99
CA ILE A 424 24.73 -2.28 -2.30
C ILE A 424 25.27 -0.84 -2.38
N TYR A 425 26.34 -0.53 -1.65
CA TYR A 425 27.01 0.78 -1.65
C TYR A 425 28.28 0.75 -2.51
N ARG A 426 28.08 0.89 -3.82
CA ARG A 426 29.16 0.87 -4.81
C ARG A 426 29.75 2.26 -5.02
N SER A 427 31.07 2.34 -5.22
CA SER A 427 31.70 3.60 -5.65
C SER A 427 31.25 3.97 -7.06
N GLU A 428 31.25 5.27 -7.39
CA GLU A 428 30.86 5.76 -8.74
C GLU A 428 31.58 5.01 -9.87
N PRO A 429 32.92 4.81 -9.83
CA PRO A 429 33.60 4.05 -10.88
C PRO A 429 33.11 2.61 -11.02
N THR A 430 32.82 1.93 -9.91
CA THR A 430 32.28 0.58 -9.93
C THR A 430 30.89 0.56 -10.55
N VAL A 431 30.01 1.50 -10.19
CA VAL A 431 28.68 1.64 -10.81
C VAL A 431 28.80 1.76 -12.33
N LEU A 432 29.62 2.70 -12.81
CA LEU A 432 29.81 2.92 -14.24
C LEU A 432 30.34 1.66 -14.96
N LEU A 433 31.31 0.96 -14.34
CA LEU A 433 31.83 -0.31 -14.87
C LEU A 433 30.76 -1.40 -14.94
N THR A 434 29.89 -1.53 -13.92
CA THR A 434 28.81 -2.52 -13.98
C THR A 434 27.85 -2.26 -15.14
N TYR A 435 27.56 -0.99 -15.45
CA TYR A 435 26.78 -0.62 -16.63
C TYR A 435 27.53 -0.91 -17.93
N ASP A 436 28.83 -0.65 -18.00
CA ASP A 436 29.64 -0.99 -19.18
C ASP A 436 29.67 -2.51 -19.42
N PHE A 437 29.76 -3.33 -18.36
CA PHE A 437 29.64 -4.79 -18.48
C PHE A 437 28.25 -5.24 -18.92
N ALA A 438 27.18 -4.59 -18.44
CA ALA A 438 25.83 -4.90 -18.88
C ALA A 438 25.60 -4.52 -20.36
N VAL A 439 26.20 -3.41 -20.81
CA VAL A 439 26.22 -3.01 -22.22
C VAL A 439 27.00 -4.02 -23.07
N GLU A 440 28.19 -4.44 -22.63
CA GLU A 440 29.00 -5.47 -23.31
C GLU A 440 28.22 -6.79 -23.42
N ALA A 441 27.58 -7.22 -22.33
CA ALA A 441 26.75 -8.43 -22.31
C ALA A 441 25.56 -8.32 -23.27
N GLY A 442 24.84 -7.20 -23.24
CA GLY A 442 23.71 -6.96 -24.14
C GLY A 442 24.11 -6.91 -25.61
N LEU A 443 25.27 -6.32 -25.94
CA LEU A 443 25.81 -6.30 -27.31
C LEU A 443 26.21 -7.71 -27.78
N ALA A 444 26.89 -8.48 -26.94
CA ALA A 444 27.27 -9.86 -27.27
C ALA A 444 26.04 -10.75 -27.50
N LEU A 445 25.01 -10.61 -26.66
CA LEU A 445 23.73 -11.31 -26.84
C LEU A 445 22.97 -10.85 -28.08
N ALA A 446 22.95 -9.55 -28.37
CA ALA A 446 22.35 -9.02 -29.58
C ALA A 446 23.04 -9.55 -30.85
N GLN A 447 24.37 -9.67 -30.83
CA GLN A 447 25.16 -10.20 -31.94
C GLN A 447 24.95 -11.71 -32.12
N SER A 448 24.91 -12.48 -31.03
CA SER A 448 24.75 -13.93 -31.09
C SER A 448 23.35 -14.38 -31.48
N SER A 449 22.32 -13.62 -31.06
CA SER A 449 20.91 -13.99 -31.24
C SER A 449 20.20 -13.21 -32.34
N GLY A 450 20.78 -12.11 -32.83
CA GLY A 450 20.11 -11.19 -33.77
C GLY A 450 18.92 -10.43 -33.17
N SER A 451 18.78 -10.41 -31.84
CA SER A 451 17.62 -9.82 -31.18
C SER A 451 17.67 -8.30 -31.12
N ILE A 452 16.66 -7.68 -31.74
CA ILE A 452 16.43 -6.23 -31.70
C ILE A 452 16.11 -5.76 -30.27
N LEU A 453 15.49 -6.61 -29.44
CA LEU A 453 15.17 -6.28 -28.05
C LEU A 453 16.44 -6.09 -27.21
N TRP A 454 17.47 -6.90 -27.45
CA TRP A 454 18.77 -6.74 -26.78
C TRP A 454 19.48 -5.45 -27.20
N GLN A 455 19.39 -5.08 -28.49
CA GLN A 455 19.92 -3.80 -28.97
C GLN A 455 19.20 -2.61 -28.32
N TRP A 456 17.89 -2.68 -28.16
CA TRP A 456 17.13 -1.67 -27.41
C TRP A 456 17.51 -1.62 -25.93
N GLN A 457 17.73 -2.78 -25.30
CA GLN A 457 18.16 -2.82 -23.90
C GLN A 457 19.53 -2.15 -23.70
N VAL A 458 20.46 -2.30 -24.64
CA VAL A 458 21.75 -1.59 -24.63
C VAL A 458 21.56 -0.07 -24.64
N ILE A 459 20.66 0.44 -25.49
CA ILE A 459 20.34 1.88 -25.55
C ILE A 459 19.82 2.36 -24.19
N LEU A 460 18.89 1.63 -23.57
CA LEU A 460 18.36 1.99 -22.24
C LEU A 460 19.44 1.97 -21.14
N LEU A 461 20.37 1.02 -21.18
CA LEU A 461 21.51 0.97 -20.26
C LEU A 461 22.41 2.19 -20.42
N ARG A 462 22.72 2.60 -21.65
CA ARG A 462 23.51 3.81 -21.92
C ARG A 462 22.80 5.08 -21.46
N LEU A 463 21.48 5.19 -21.66
CA LEU A 463 20.70 6.33 -21.19
C LEU A 463 20.66 6.39 -19.65
N THR A 464 20.57 5.24 -18.98
CA THR A 464 20.66 5.19 -17.52
C THR A 464 22.05 5.59 -17.04
N GLN A 465 23.12 5.15 -17.72
CA GLN A 465 24.49 5.56 -17.43
C GLN A 465 24.69 7.07 -17.64
N ALA A 466 24.10 7.64 -18.69
CA ALA A 466 24.13 9.08 -18.95
C ALA A 466 23.42 9.89 -17.84
N GLU A 467 22.29 9.39 -17.34
CA GLU A 467 21.60 9.98 -16.18
C GLU A 467 22.51 9.98 -14.94
N ILE A 468 23.13 8.84 -14.61
CA ILE A 468 24.06 8.73 -13.47
C ILE A 468 25.23 9.72 -13.62
N LEU A 469 25.81 9.83 -14.80
CA LEU A 469 26.92 10.75 -15.10
C LEU A 469 26.52 12.23 -14.91
N LEU A 470 25.29 12.60 -15.25
CA LEU A 470 24.79 13.95 -14.98
C LEU A 470 24.64 14.23 -13.48
N THR A 471 24.18 13.25 -12.70
CA THR A 471 24.06 13.39 -11.23
C THR A 471 25.41 13.66 -10.57
N VAL A 472 26.47 13.03 -11.08
CA VAL A 472 27.86 13.26 -10.62
C VAL A 472 28.58 14.39 -11.37
N LYS A 473 27.85 15.22 -12.13
CA LYS A 473 28.35 16.41 -12.85
C LYS A 473 29.38 16.14 -13.96
N ARG A 474 29.45 14.92 -14.51
CA ARG A 474 30.30 14.54 -15.65
C ARG A 474 29.55 14.71 -16.98
N VAL A 475 29.24 15.97 -17.31
CA VAL A 475 28.32 16.35 -18.40
C VAL A 475 28.77 15.86 -19.78
N ASP A 476 30.05 16.03 -20.11
CA ASP A 476 30.55 15.68 -21.45
C ASP A 476 30.47 14.17 -21.71
N GLU A 477 30.76 13.36 -20.70
CA GLU A 477 30.65 11.91 -20.79
C GLU A 477 29.20 11.45 -20.90
N ALA A 478 28.29 12.07 -20.14
CA ALA A 478 26.86 11.81 -20.27
C ALA A 478 26.37 12.10 -21.70
N HIS A 479 26.83 13.20 -22.30
CA HIS A 479 26.47 13.61 -23.67
C HIS A 479 27.07 12.68 -24.72
N ASN A 480 28.28 12.17 -24.50
CA ASN A 480 28.86 11.15 -25.36
C ASN A 480 28.06 9.83 -25.31
N LYS A 481 27.62 9.41 -24.12
CA LYS A 481 26.74 8.22 -23.97
C LYS A 481 25.39 8.44 -24.66
N LEU A 482 24.79 9.64 -24.54
CA LEU A 482 23.56 10.01 -25.26
C LEU A 482 23.74 9.95 -26.78
N ARG A 483 24.79 10.57 -27.34
CA ARG A 483 25.05 10.55 -28.79
C ARG A 483 25.29 9.14 -29.32
N THR A 484 25.97 8.30 -28.56
CA THR A 484 26.17 6.88 -28.90
C THR A 484 24.82 6.15 -28.94
N ALA A 485 23.99 6.34 -27.93
CA ALA A 485 22.64 5.77 -27.86
C ALA A 485 21.75 6.25 -29.02
N MET A 486 21.86 7.53 -29.43
CA MET A 486 21.17 8.07 -30.61
C MET A 486 21.60 7.35 -31.89
N SER A 487 22.90 7.18 -32.13
CA SER A 487 23.40 6.49 -33.33
C SER A 487 22.95 5.03 -33.40
N GLU A 488 22.97 4.32 -32.26
CA GLU A 488 22.46 2.95 -32.17
C GLU A 488 20.93 2.90 -32.41
N ALA A 489 20.17 3.82 -31.84
CA ALA A 489 18.72 3.92 -32.03
C ALA A 489 18.33 4.25 -33.47
N GLU A 490 19.10 5.11 -34.16
CA GLU A 490 18.86 5.46 -35.56
C GLU A 490 19.07 4.25 -36.48
N ARG A 491 20.12 3.46 -36.24
CA ARG A 491 20.32 2.18 -36.96
C ARG A 491 19.16 1.23 -36.73
N LEU A 492 18.67 1.12 -35.50
CA LEU A 492 17.49 0.31 -35.19
C LEU A 492 16.22 0.82 -35.88
N PHE A 493 16.00 2.13 -35.86
CA PHE A 493 14.84 2.77 -36.50
C PHE A 493 14.81 2.49 -38.01
N ILE A 494 15.97 2.53 -38.68
CA ILE A 494 16.08 2.29 -40.12
C ILE A 494 15.98 0.80 -40.47
N ASN A 495 16.64 -0.07 -39.70
CA ASN A 495 16.79 -1.49 -40.06
C ASN A 495 15.69 -2.41 -39.50
N SER A 496 14.93 -1.96 -38.50
CA SER A 496 13.89 -2.77 -37.87
C SER A 496 12.63 -2.82 -38.72
N THR A 497 12.13 -4.03 -39.01
CA THR A 497 10.77 -4.24 -39.55
C THR A 497 9.70 -4.25 -38.46
N ASP A 498 10.10 -4.31 -37.19
CA ASP A 498 9.20 -4.25 -36.03
C ASP A 498 8.69 -2.82 -35.82
N GLN A 499 7.37 -2.65 -35.93
CA GLN A 499 6.69 -1.36 -35.81
C GLN A 499 6.75 -0.80 -34.40
N SER A 500 6.61 -1.65 -33.37
CA SER A 500 6.71 -1.25 -31.96
C SER A 500 8.11 -0.73 -31.64
N MET A 501 9.14 -1.33 -32.23
CA MET A 501 10.51 -0.81 -32.12
C MET A 501 10.67 0.53 -32.85
N GLY A 502 10.06 0.69 -34.02
CA GLY A 502 10.01 1.97 -34.74
C GLY A 502 9.40 3.09 -33.91
N PHE A 503 8.30 2.82 -33.19
CA PHE A 503 7.69 3.81 -32.30
C PHE A 503 8.60 4.18 -31.12
N ARG A 504 9.23 3.19 -30.48
CA ARG A 504 10.16 3.42 -29.35
C ARG A 504 11.36 4.28 -29.76
N THR A 505 12.03 3.87 -30.83
CA THR A 505 13.22 4.55 -31.35
C THR A 505 12.88 5.92 -31.92
N GLY A 506 11.79 6.04 -32.68
CA GLY A 506 11.31 7.34 -33.20
C GLY A 506 10.98 8.34 -32.10
N ARG A 507 10.28 7.92 -31.04
CA ARG A 507 9.98 8.79 -29.88
C ARG A 507 11.25 9.20 -29.14
N PHE A 508 12.19 8.27 -28.93
CA PHE A 508 13.48 8.61 -28.32
C PHE A 508 14.28 9.60 -29.16
N LEU A 509 14.42 9.36 -30.47
CA LEU A 509 15.18 10.20 -31.39
C LEU A 509 14.56 11.59 -31.53
N LEU A 510 13.23 11.70 -31.56
CA LEU A 510 12.54 12.99 -31.51
C LEU A 510 12.98 13.80 -30.29
N VAL A 511 12.85 13.24 -29.09
CA VAL A 511 13.18 13.94 -27.83
C VAL A 511 14.68 14.25 -27.73
N ALA A 512 15.54 13.32 -28.16
CA ALA A 512 16.99 13.51 -28.11
C ALA A 512 17.47 14.64 -29.03
N ASN A 513 16.88 14.75 -30.22
CA ASN A 513 17.17 15.86 -31.13
C ASN A 513 16.63 17.19 -30.61
N LEU A 514 15.42 17.22 -30.02
CA LEU A 514 14.93 18.43 -29.33
C LEU A 514 15.83 18.86 -28.18
N TYR A 515 16.31 17.92 -27.37
CA TYR A 515 17.28 18.19 -26.30
C TYR A 515 18.56 18.85 -26.81
N LEU A 516 19.09 18.36 -27.93
CA LEU A 516 20.28 18.89 -28.59
C LEU A 516 20.00 20.11 -29.48
N GLN A 517 18.76 20.62 -29.50
CA GLN A 517 18.32 21.75 -30.32
C GLN A 517 18.48 21.53 -31.84
N ASP A 518 18.36 20.29 -32.29
CA ASP A 518 18.34 19.91 -33.71
C ASP A 518 16.89 19.73 -34.18
N GLU A 519 16.19 20.84 -34.37
CA GLU A 519 14.77 20.83 -34.78
C GLU A 519 14.54 20.17 -36.13
N LYS A 520 15.52 20.26 -37.04
CA LYS A 520 15.42 19.67 -38.38
C LYS A 520 15.35 18.15 -38.30
N ASN A 521 16.22 17.52 -37.51
CA ASN A 521 16.18 16.08 -37.33
C ASN A 521 15.00 15.66 -36.44
N ALA A 522 14.65 16.46 -35.43
CA ALA A 522 13.45 16.22 -34.62
C ALA A 522 12.17 16.15 -35.49
N MET A 523 12.00 17.08 -36.44
CA MET A 523 10.85 17.10 -37.36
C MET A 523 10.71 15.79 -38.15
N GLN A 524 11.82 15.20 -38.61
CA GLN A 524 11.78 13.96 -39.39
C GLN A 524 11.13 12.81 -38.61
N TYR A 525 11.46 12.69 -37.32
CA TYR A 525 10.88 11.67 -36.46
C TYR A 525 9.44 11.98 -36.07
N TYR A 526 9.07 13.25 -35.95
CA TYR A 526 7.67 13.64 -35.76
C TYR A 526 6.82 13.32 -37.01
N ASP A 527 7.31 13.65 -38.20
CA ASP A 527 6.68 13.34 -39.48
C ASP A 527 6.46 11.85 -39.68
N PHE A 528 7.37 11.00 -39.18
CA PHE A 528 7.17 9.54 -39.17
C PHE A 528 5.85 9.16 -38.48
N PHE A 529 5.55 9.73 -37.31
CA PHE A 529 4.30 9.48 -36.59
C PHE A 529 3.08 10.02 -37.34
N VAL A 530 3.18 11.22 -37.93
CA VAL A 530 2.10 11.82 -38.73
C VAL A 530 1.77 10.97 -39.95
N ARG A 531 2.79 10.55 -40.72
CA ARG A 531 2.63 9.70 -41.90
C ARG A 531 2.12 8.31 -41.53
N PHE A 532 2.61 7.72 -40.44
CA PHE A 532 2.11 6.42 -39.99
C PHE A 532 0.62 6.48 -39.67
N LYS A 533 0.15 7.56 -39.02
CA LYS A 533 -1.28 7.79 -38.74
C LYS A 533 -2.12 7.88 -40.01
N GLN A 534 -1.62 8.57 -41.03
CA GLN A 534 -2.34 8.81 -42.29
C GLN A 534 -2.36 7.57 -43.19
N ASP A 535 -1.21 6.89 -43.34
CA ASP A 535 -1.00 5.96 -44.44
C ASP A 535 -1.05 4.48 -44.00
N LYS A 536 -0.76 4.20 -42.72
CA LYS A 536 -0.50 2.82 -42.24
C LYS A 536 -1.42 2.37 -41.12
N LEU A 537 -1.98 3.30 -40.34
CA LEU A 537 -2.70 2.96 -39.12
C LEU A 537 -3.89 2.02 -39.37
N ASP A 538 -4.65 2.22 -40.44
CA ASP A 538 -5.84 1.39 -40.70
C ASP A 538 -5.50 -0.08 -41.01
N PHE A 539 -4.29 -0.35 -41.47
CA PHE A 539 -3.83 -1.66 -41.94
C PHE A 539 -3.11 -2.51 -40.89
N VAL A 540 -2.94 -2.02 -39.66
CA VAL A 540 -2.27 -2.78 -38.58
C VAL A 540 -3.27 -3.40 -37.60
N THR A 541 -2.79 -4.35 -36.80
CA THR A 541 -3.62 -5.04 -35.79
C THR A 541 -4.12 -4.06 -34.73
N ASN A 542 -5.22 -4.39 -34.05
CA ASN A 542 -5.78 -3.55 -33.00
C ASN A 542 -4.79 -3.31 -31.83
N GLU A 543 -3.94 -4.30 -31.54
CA GLU A 543 -2.89 -4.19 -30.52
C GLU A 543 -1.86 -3.11 -30.91
N ILE A 544 -1.39 -3.13 -32.15
CA ILE A 544 -0.45 -2.13 -32.67
C ILE A 544 -1.12 -0.76 -32.78
N LYS A 545 -2.40 -0.68 -33.19
CA LYS A 545 -3.17 0.58 -33.18
C LYS A 545 -3.21 1.21 -31.79
N ALA A 546 -3.47 0.41 -30.76
CA ALA A 546 -3.49 0.87 -29.38
C ALA A 546 -2.12 1.35 -28.90
N GLU A 547 -1.05 0.61 -29.21
CA GLU A 547 0.32 1.02 -28.88
C GLU A 547 0.73 2.31 -29.62
N PHE A 548 0.45 2.40 -30.92
CA PHE A 548 0.71 3.59 -31.73
C PHE A 548 0.01 4.82 -31.16
N ASN A 549 -1.30 4.72 -30.87
CA ASN A 549 -2.07 5.85 -30.33
C ASN A 549 -1.44 6.41 -29.04
N ARG A 550 -0.93 5.54 -28.16
CA ARG A 550 -0.21 5.98 -26.96
C ARG A 550 1.03 6.80 -27.30
N TYR A 551 1.89 6.31 -28.21
CA TYR A 551 3.09 7.04 -28.63
C TYR A 551 2.76 8.31 -29.44
N PHE A 552 1.73 8.28 -30.29
CA PHE A 552 1.30 9.42 -31.08
C PHE A 552 0.81 10.56 -30.19
N THR A 553 -0.05 10.26 -29.21
CA THR A 553 -0.51 11.27 -28.24
C THR A 553 0.66 11.88 -27.48
N GLU A 554 1.61 11.06 -27.02
CA GLU A 554 2.78 11.55 -26.29
C GLU A 554 3.69 12.42 -27.17
N THR A 555 4.06 11.94 -28.36
CA THR A 555 4.95 12.65 -29.29
C THR A 555 4.34 13.94 -29.81
N HIS A 556 3.03 13.99 -30.04
CA HIS A 556 2.32 15.22 -30.38
C HIS A 556 2.39 16.24 -29.24
N GLN A 557 2.16 15.83 -27.99
CA GLN A 557 2.29 16.73 -26.84
C GLN A 557 3.72 17.25 -26.65
N ILE A 558 4.71 16.40 -26.89
CA ILE A 558 6.13 16.78 -26.89
C ILE A 558 6.38 17.82 -27.98
N TRP A 559 5.88 17.60 -29.20
CA TRP A 559 6.06 18.50 -30.34
C TRP A 559 5.43 19.89 -30.13
N ASP A 560 4.21 19.93 -29.58
CA ASP A 560 3.52 21.17 -29.25
C ASP A 560 4.29 22.00 -28.21
N ARG A 561 5.03 21.34 -27.31
CA ARG A 561 5.81 21.96 -26.23
C ARG A 561 7.33 21.87 -26.46
N ARG A 562 7.76 21.70 -27.71
CA ARG A 562 9.16 21.37 -28.07
C ARG A 562 10.19 22.34 -27.51
N GLU A 563 9.86 23.62 -27.37
CA GLU A 563 10.72 24.65 -26.79
C GLU A 563 11.14 24.33 -25.34
N SER A 564 10.27 23.65 -24.58
CA SER A 564 10.55 23.24 -23.19
C SER A 564 11.49 22.03 -23.08
N TYR A 565 11.84 21.37 -24.18
CA TYR A 565 12.70 20.18 -24.19
C TYR A 565 14.16 20.46 -24.50
N GLY A 566 14.52 21.70 -24.85
CA GLY A 566 15.90 22.09 -25.11
C GLY A 566 16.77 22.03 -23.85
N LYS A 567 18.06 21.69 -24.00
CA LYS A 567 19.03 21.54 -22.90
C LYS A 567 19.01 22.67 -21.86
N ALA A 568 18.83 23.93 -22.28
CA ALA A 568 18.81 25.10 -21.38
C ALA A 568 17.58 25.16 -20.46
N GLU A 569 16.46 24.58 -20.91
CA GLU A 569 15.18 24.59 -20.20
C GLU A 569 15.06 23.45 -19.18
N LEU A 570 16.03 22.54 -19.15
CA LEU A 570 16.04 21.35 -18.29
C LEU A 570 17.02 21.47 -17.13
N GLU A 571 16.79 20.68 -16.09
CA GLU A 571 17.77 20.34 -15.06
C GLU A 571 18.32 18.94 -15.34
N GLY A 572 19.48 18.87 -16.02
CA GLY A 572 19.99 17.62 -16.58
C GLY A 572 19.09 17.10 -17.70
N PHE A 573 18.43 15.96 -17.49
CA PHE A 573 17.40 15.41 -18.39
C PHE A 573 15.97 15.58 -17.86
N HIS A 574 15.74 16.44 -16.86
CA HIS A 574 14.44 16.63 -16.22
C HIS A 574 13.82 17.97 -16.59
N LEU A 575 12.52 17.97 -16.90
CA LEU A 575 11.74 19.21 -17.00
C LEU A 575 11.79 19.93 -15.66
N LYS A 576 12.12 21.23 -15.65
CA LYS A 576 12.06 22.06 -14.44
C LYS A 576 10.63 22.01 -13.90
N LYS A 577 10.45 21.71 -12.60
CA LYS A 577 9.12 21.79 -11.97
C LYS A 577 8.64 23.23 -12.11
N PHE A 578 7.55 23.46 -12.83
CA PHE A 578 6.85 24.74 -12.79
C PHE A 578 6.53 25.02 -11.32
N LYS A 579 7.17 26.04 -10.73
CA LYS A 579 6.63 26.65 -9.51
C LYS A 579 5.25 27.16 -9.93
N ARG A 580 4.17 26.51 -9.46
CA ARG A 580 2.88 27.19 -9.40
C ARG A 580 3.14 28.41 -8.52
N GLU A 581 3.23 29.59 -9.12
CA GLU A 581 3.13 30.84 -8.39
C GLU A 581 1.87 30.72 -7.52
N GLY A 582 2.06 30.89 -6.21
CA GLY A 582 0.97 30.85 -5.27
C GLY A 582 -0.11 31.79 -5.75
N LYS A 583 -1.32 31.28 -5.95
CA LYS A 583 -2.49 32.14 -5.90
C LYS A 583 -2.45 32.79 -4.52
N ALA A 584 -2.15 34.08 -4.50
CA ALA A 584 -2.43 34.93 -3.36
C ALA A 584 -3.94 34.81 -3.10
N GLU A 585 -4.31 34.10 -2.03
CA GLU A 585 -5.59 34.32 -1.36
C GLU A 585 -5.43 35.63 -0.59
N GLY A 586 -5.84 36.72 -1.22
CA GLY A 586 -5.75 38.05 -0.64
C GLY A 586 -6.32 39.07 -1.61
N GLU A 587 -7.64 39.22 -1.60
CA GLU A 587 -8.40 40.44 -1.98
C GLU A 587 -9.84 40.16 -1.49
N GLU A 588 -10.09 40.41 -0.20
CA GLU A 588 -10.72 41.65 0.28
C GLU A 588 -12.05 41.94 -0.42
N GLY A 589 -13.13 41.68 0.32
CA GLY A 589 -14.48 42.04 -0.09
C GLY A 589 -14.64 43.55 -0.21
N THR A 590 -15.11 43.99 -1.36
CA THR A 590 -15.76 45.29 -1.48
C THR A 590 -17.24 45.16 -1.10
N PRO A 591 -17.78 46.06 -0.25
CA PRO A 591 -19.16 46.04 0.18
C PRO A 591 -20.06 46.58 -0.93
N ASN A 592 -21.24 45.98 -1.09
CA ASN A 592 -22.28 46.46 -1.99
C ASN A 592 -23.20 47.43 -1.23
N PRO A 593 -23.37 48.68 -1.67
CA PRO A 593 -24.53 49.49 -1.33
C PRO A 593 -25.46 49.60 -2.55
N GLY A 594 -26.74 49.22 -2.38
CA GLY A 594 -27.81 49.44 -3.35
C GLY A 594 -28.40 48.17 -3.91
#